data_AF-A0A6N7PTZ9-F1
#
_entry.id   AF-A0A6N7PTZ9-F1
#
_cell.length_a   1.000
_cell.length_b   1.000
_cell.length_c   1.000
_cell.angle_alpha   90.00
_cell.angle_beta   90.00
_cell.angle_gamma   90.00
#
_symmetry.space_group_name_H-M   'P 1'
#
loop_
_entity.id
_entity.type
_entity.pdbx_description
1 polymer ?
#
loop_
_entity_poly.entity_id
_entity_poly.type
_entity_poly.pdbx_seq_one_letter_code
_entity_poly.pdbx_strand_id
1 'polypeptide(L)'
;MDVADPIPPSVQALMDLFASELSHVSFPGVDRAILEQVVTDVRTHTEAVVKAEAALEAARAALRESEETLSSKTTKALAYARVYAEDHPDIRSKVDSVARIAGVSSSPPGPSKEASGDAPKRRGRPAKVKPAASAEPAAEPSDATPAAPPVMELGPSSMTGEETAPEPSELPGVSEQNGSAHPA
;
A
#
# COMPACT_ATOMS: atom_id res chain seq x y z
N MET A 1 -2.75 -5.80 11.39
CA MET A 1 -4.00 -5.02 11.40
C MET A 1 -4.94 -5.80 12.29
N ASP A 2 -5.05 -5.43 13.58
CA ASP A 2 -6.10 -5.99 14.43
C ASP A 2 -7.43 -5.53 13.86
N VAL A 3 -8.16 -6.45 13.23
CA VAL A 3 -9.56 -6.23 12.87
C VAL A 3 -10.29 -6.27 14.20
N ALA A 4 -10.49 -5.09 14.80
CA ALA A 4 -11.42 -4.94 15.90
C ALA A 4 -12.72 -5.65 15.50
N ASP A 5 -13.29 -6.48 16.38
CA ASP A 5 -14.51 -7.22 16.07
C ASP A 5 -15.54 -6.23 15.49
N PRO A 6 -16.03 -6.45 14.25
CA PRO A 6 -16.93 -5.50 13.61
C PRO A 6 -18.26 -5.35 14.35
N ILE A 7 -18.51 -6.23 15.33
CA ILE A 7 -19.72 -6.25 16.12
C ILE A 7 -19.53 -5.39 17.37
N PRO A 8 -20.34 -4.34 17.57
CA PRO A 8 -20.24 -3.50 18.74
C PRO A 8 -20.60 -4.29 20.02
N PRO A 9 -19.98 -3.96 21.17
CA PRO A 9 -20.19 -4.69 22.42
C PRO A 9 -21.64 -4.68 22.90
N SER A 10 -22.43 -3.66 22.53
CA SER A 10 -23.87 -3.59 22.83
C SER A 10 -24.67 -4.69 22.13
N VAL A 11 -24.29 -5.08 20.91
CA VAL A 11 -24.94 -6.17 20.17
C VAL A 11 -24.54 -7.53 20.74
N GLN A 12 -23.28 -7.68 21.17
CA GLN A 12 -22.83 -8.87 21.88
C GLN A 12 -23.60 -9.07 23.20
N ALA A 13 -23.75 -8.02 24.01
CA ALA A 13 -24.55 -8.07 25.23
C ALA A 13 -26.03 -8.40 24.97
N LEU A 14 -26.58 -7.92 23.84
CA LEU A 14 -27.94 -8.29 23.42
C LEU A 14 -28.02 -9.79 23.07
N MET A 15 -27.03 -10.34 22.37
CA MET A 15 -26.96 -11.77 22.07
C MET A 15 -26.89 -12.63 23.33
N ASP A 16 -26.12 -12.20 24.33
CA ASP A 16 -26.05 -12.89 25.62
C ASP A 16 -27.41 -12.87 26.35
N LEU A 17 -28.14 -11.76 26.28
CA LEU A 17 -29.49 -11.65 26.84
C LEU A 17 -30.50 -12.56 26.12
N PHE A 18 -30.43 -12.65 24.79
CA PHE A 18 -31.25 -13.56 23.99
C PHE A 18 -30.88 -15.04 24.21
N ALA A 19 -29.62 -15.33 24.50
CA ALA A 19 -29.16 -16.67 24.82
C ALA A 19 -29.54 -17.13 26.24
N SER A 20 -29.73 -16.19 27.17
CA SER A 20 -30.07 -16.45 28.57
C SER A 20 -31.55 -16.18 28.86
N GLU A 21 -31.87 -14.95 29.28
CA GLU A 21 -33.15 -14.57 29.86
C GLU A 21 -34.32 -14.61 28.86
N LEU A 22 -34.05 -14.32 27.59
CA LEU A 22 -35.09 -14.29 26.55
C LEU A 22 -35.13 -15.56 25.69
N SER A 23 -34.43 -16.63 26.10
CA SER A 23 -34.37 -17.89 25.35
C SER A 23 -35.74 -18.56 25.14
N HIS A 24 -36.73 -18.25 25.99
CA HIS A 24 -38.10 -18.75 25.90
C HIS A 24 -39.07 -17.82 25.15
N VAL A 25 -38.62 -16.61 24.76
CA VAL A 25 -39.47 -15.59 24.13
C VAL A 25 -39.10 -15.44 22.67
N SER A 26 -40.05 -15.73 21.78
CA SER A 26 -39.88 -15.52 20.33
C SER A 26 -40.57 -14.22 19.92
N PHE A 27 -39.80 -13.28 19.39
CA PHE A 27 -40.35 -12.08 18.76
C PHE A 27 -40.38 -12.28 17.24
N PRO A 28 -41.50 -11.96 16.57
CA PRO A 28 -41.58 -12.07 15.11
C PRO A 28 -40.49 -11.23 14.43
N GLY A 29 -39.64 -11.88 13.65
CA GLY A 29 -38.58 -11.24 12.86
C GLY A 29 -37.34 -10.80 13.64
N VAL A 30 -37.29 -11.02 14.96
CA VAL A 30 -36.13 -10.70 15.80
C VAL A 30 -35.97 -11.82 16.83
N ASP A 31 -35.50 -12.97 16.35
CA ASP A 31 -35.10 -14.07 17.21
C ASP A 31 -33.58 -14.21 17.25
N ARG A 32 -33.11 -15.09 18.13
CA ARG A 32 -31.69 -15.37 18.29
C ARG A 32 -31.05 -15.85 16.98
N ALA A 33 -31.72 -16.71 16.22
CA ALA A 33 -31.17 -17.30 15.00
C ALA A 33 -30.98 -16.24 13.91
N ILE A 34 -31.94 -15.34 13.74
CA ILE A 34 -31.88 -14.21 12.80
C ILE A 34 -30.73 -13.28 13.20
N LEU A 35 -30.60 -12.95 14.49
CA LEU A 35 -29.54 -12.06 14.94
C LEU A 35 -28.15 -12.69 14.79
N GLU A 36 -27.98 -13.98 15.10
CA GLU A 36 -26.74 -14.73 14.86
C GLU A 36 -26.39 -14.79 13.36
N GLN A 37 -27.39 -14.94 12.49
CA GLN A 37 -27.20 -14.90 11.04
C GLN A 37 -26.71 -13.53 10.59
N VAL A 38 -27.38 -12.44 11.01
CA VAL A 38 -26.98 -11.07 10.64
C VAL A 38 -25.56 -10.76 11.15
N VAL A 39 -25.23 -11.19 12.36
CA VAL A 39 -23.88 -11.09 12.95
C VAL A 39 -22.85 -11.81 12.08
N THR A 40 -23.16 -13.02 11.63
CA THR A 40 -22.30 -13.79 10.74
C THR A 40 -22.12 -13.08 9.39
N ASP A 41 -23.21 -12.60 8.80
CA ASP A 41 -23.18 -11.87 7.53
C ASP A 41 -22.33 -10.60 7.62
N VAL A 42 -22.45 -9.83 8.72
CA VAL A 42 -21.63 -8.64 8.97
C VAL A 42 -20.13 -9.00 9.05
N ARG A 43 -19.78 -10.10 9.71
CA ARG A 43 -18.39 -10.57 9.78
C ARG A 43 -17.88 -10.96 8.39
N THR A 44 -18.64 -11.76 7.65
CA THR A 44 -18.29 -12.16 6.27
C THR A 44 -18.13 -10.95 5.35
N HIS A 45 -19.03 -9.96 5.43
CA HIS A 45 -18.92 -8.75 4.64
C HIS A 45 -17.71 -7.90 5.04
N THR A 46 -17.40 -7.82 6.34
CA THR A 46 -16.22 -7.10 6.82
C THR A 46 -14.95 -7.75 6.29
N GLU A 47 -14.83 -9.08 6.34
CA GLU A 47 -13.69 -9.81 5.77
C GLU A 47 -13.55 -9.57 4.26
N ALA A 48 -14.67 -9.56 3.53
CA ALA A 48 -14.68 -9.26 2.10
C ALA A 48 -14.20 -7.83 1.82
N VAL A 49 -14.60 -6.85 2.63
CA VAL A 49 -14.13 -5.45 2.52
C VAL A 49 -12.63 -5.37 2.79
N VAL A 50 -12.14 -5.97 3.88
CA VAL A 50 -10.70 -5.99 4.21
C VAL A 50 -9.88 -6.59 3.07
N LYS A 51 -10.36 -7.69 2.48
CA LYS A 51 -9.71 -8.31 1.32
C LYS A 51 -9.71 -7.39 0.09
N ALA A 52 -10.82 -6.73 -0.18
CA ALA A 52 -10.93 -5.80 -1.31
C ALA A 52 -10.04 -4.58 -1.14
N GLU A 53 -9.95 -4.03 0.08
CA GLU A 53 -9.05 -2.92 0.40
C GLU A 53 -7.58 -3.30 0.24
N ALA A 54 -7.19 -4.50 0.71
CA ALA A 54 -5.85 -5.02 0.50
C ALA A 54 -5.51 -5.18 -1.00
N ALA A 55 -6.45 -5.70 -1.80
CA ALA A 55 -6.28 -5.84 -3.24
C ALA A 55 -6.17 -4.47 -3.94
N LEU A 56 -6.97 -3.49 -3.50
CA LEU A 56 -6.94 -2.13 -4.03
C LEU A 56 -5.62 -1.43 -3.70
N GLU A 57 -5.08 -1.60 -2.50
CA GLU A 57 -3.78 -1.01 -2.14
C GLU A 57 -2.65 -1.66 -2.93
N ALA A 58 -2.68 -2.99 -3.13
CA ALA A 58 -1.75 -3.68 -4.02
C ALA A 58 -1.83 -3.17 -5.47
N ALA A 59 -3.04 -2.98 -6.00
CA ALA A 59 -3.23 -2.44 -7.35
C ALA A 59 -2.70 -1.00 -7.47
N ARG A 60 -2.87 -0.16 -6.44
CA ARG A 60 -2.30 1.20 -6.42
C ARG A 60 -0.78 1.20 -6.37
N ALA A 61 -0.19 0.28 -5.61
CA ALA A 61 1.27 0.13 -5.58
C ALA A 61 1.81 -0.27 -6.96
N ALA A 62 1.20 -1.27 -7.60
CA ALA A 62 1.57 -1.72 -8.94
C ALA A 62 1.40 -0.61 -9.99
N LEU A 63 0.34 0.21 -9.89
CA LEU A 63 0.14 1.35 -10.78
C LEU A 63 1.31 2.35 -10.65
N ARG A 64 1.69 2.75 -9.44
CA ARG A 64 2.80 3.68 -9.21
C ARG A 64 4.12 3.14 -9.78
N GLU A 65 4.40 1.85 -9.57
CA GLU A 65 5.59 1.20 -10.13
C GLU A 65 5.59 1.22 -11.66
N SER A 66 4.42 0.99 -12.28
CA SER A 66 4.27 1.04 -13.73
C SER A 66 4.47 2.47 -14.28
N GLU A 67 3.98 3.49 -13.57
CA GLU A 67 4.15 4.91 -13.91
C GLU A 67 5.62 5.34 -13.78
N GLU A 68 6.33 4.90 -12.74
CA GLU A 68 7.76 5.15 -12.56
C GLU A 68 8.58 4.47 -13.67
N THR A 69 8.25 3.23 -14.01
CA THR A 69 8.87 2.52 -15.12
C THR A 69 8.63 3.24 -16.44
N LEU A 70 7.41 3.69 -16.69
CA LEU A 70 7.04 4.41 -17.91
C LEU A 70 7.77 5.77 -18.01
N SER A 71 7.81 6.55 -16.94
CA SER A 71 8.50 7.85 -16.92
C SER A 71 10.01 7.69 -17.10
N SER A 72 10.61 6.68 -16.46
CA SER A 72 12.03 6.33 -16.64
C SER A 72 12.35 5.94 -18.09
N LYS A 73 11.52 5.08 -18.70
CA LYS A 73 11.68 4.67 -20.11
C LYS A 73 11.47 5.84 -21.06
N THR A 74 10.48 6.69 -20.81
CA THR A 74 10.19 7.88 -21.63
C THR A 74 11.36 8.86 -21.60
N THR A 75 11.95 9.09 -20.43
CA THR A 75 13.13 9.96 -20.29
C THR A 75 14.31 9.41 -21.09
N LYS A 76 14.59 8.10 -21.00
CA LYS A 76 15.63 7.43 -21.80
C LYS A 76 15.34 7.50 -23.30
N ALA A 77 14.10 7.26 -23.70
CA ALA A 77 13.68 7.33 -25.10
C ALA A 77 13.85 8.73 -25.68
N LEU A 78 13.50 9.78 -24.92
CA LEU A 78 13.75 11.17 -25.34
C LEU A 78 15.24 11.47 -25.46
N ALA A 79 16.08 10.95 -24.56
CA ALA A 79 17.53 11.09 -24.68
C ALA A 79 18.06 10.44 -25.97
N TYR A 80 17.65 9.21 -26.28
CA TYR A 80 18.05 8.53 -27.51
C TYR A 80 17.51 9.22 -28.77
N ALA A 81 16.27 9.70 -28.74
CA ALA A 81 15.70 10.46 -29.84
C ALA A 81 16.46 11.77 -30.10
N ARG A 82 16.98 12.42 -29.05
CA ARG A 82 17.81 13.63 -29.19
C ARG A 82 19.15 13.34 -29.87
N VAL A 83 19.81 12.23 -29.53
CA VAL A 83 21.06 11.79 -30.17
C VAL A 83 20.82 11.44 -31.63
N TYR A 84 19.76 10.67 -31.92
CA TYR A 84 19.39 10.35 -33.30
C TYR A 84 19.04 11.59 -34.14
N ALA A 85 18.46 12.61 -33.52
CA ALA A 85 18.07 13.83 -34.19
C ALA A 85 19.22 14.84 -34.41
N GLU A 86 20.47 14.51 -34.04
CA GLU A 86 21.63 15.40 -34.24
C GLU A 86 21.86 15.73 -35.73
N ASP A 87 21.66 14.75 -36.62
CA ASP A 87 21.82 14.90 -38.07
C ASP A 87 20.50 15.28 -38.79
N HIS A 88 19.39 15.41 -38.06
CA HIS A 88 18.06 15.57 -38.63
C HIS A 88 17.30 16.75 -37.97
N PRO A 89 17.44 17.98 -38.49
CA PRO A 89 16.86 19.18 -37.86
C PRO A 89 15.33 19.15 -37.75
N ASP A 90 14.65 18.54 -38.73
CA ASP A 90 13.19 18.38 -38.71
C ASP A 90 12.70 17.46 -37.58
N ILE A 91 13.48 16.42 -37.26
CA ILE A 91 13.19 15.47 -36.18
C ILE A 91 13.52 16.13 -34.84
N ARG A 92 14.60 16.91 -34.78
CA ARG A 92 15.03 17.61 -33.57
C ARG A 92 13.96 18.55 -33.03
N SER A 93 13.37 19.37 -33.92
CA SER A 93 12.28 20.28 -33.56
C SER A 93 11.07 19.54 -32.96
N LYS A 94 10.72 18.37 -33.52
CA LYS A 94 9.62 17.52 -33.02
C LYS A 94 9.93 16.95 -31.64
N VAL A 95 11.14 16.41 -31.44
CA VAL A 95 11.57 15.86 -30.14
C VAL A 95 11.59 16.94 -29.06
N ASP A 96 12.05 18.14 -29.38
CA ASP A 96 12.08 19.27 -28.44
C ASP A 96 10.66 19.76 -28.10
N SER A 97 9.73 19.72 -29.05
CA SER A 97 8.31 19.98 -28.78
C SER A 97 7.71 18.96 -27.81
N VAL A 98 7.99 17.67 -28.01
CA VAL A 98 7.51 16.59 -27.12
C VAL A 98 8.11 16.73 -25.72
N ALA A 99 9.40 17.04 -25.62
CA ALA A 99 10.07 17.23 -24.32
C ALA A 99 9.48 18.40 -23.51
N ARG A 100 9.09 19.51 -24.16
CA ARG A 100 8.42 20.63 -23.49
C ARG A 100 7.05 20.23 -22.92
N ILE A 101 6.26 19.47 -23.67
CA ILE A 101 4.94 18.99 -23.22
C ILE A 101 5.11 18.02 -22.04
N ALA A 102 6.11 17.16 -22.10
CA ALA A 102 6.43 16.22 -21.03
C ALA A 102 7.03 16.88 -19.77
N GLY A 103 7.25 18.21 -19.76
CA GLY A 103 7.88 18.92 -18.64
C GLY A 103 9.36 18.57 -18.42
N VAL A 104 9.98 17.81 -19.33
CA VAL A 104 11.40 17.45 -19.27
C VAL A 104 12.20 18.63 -19.83
N SER A 105 12.61 19.53 -18.95
CA SER A 105 13.36 20.74 -19.34
C SER A 105 14.58 20.35 -20.17
N SER A 106 14.70 20.92 -21.37
CA SER A 106 15.80 20.69 -22.32
C SER A 106 17.08 21.44 -21.95
N SER A 107 17.24 21.87 -20.70
CA SER A 107 18.42 22.63 -20.31
C SER A 107 19.63 21.68 -20.31
N PRO A 108 20.72 22.01 -21.01
CA PRO A 108 21.95 21.25 -20.89
C PRO A 108 22.39 21.26 -19.41
N PRO A 109 23.06 20.20 -18.92
CA PRO A 109 23.70 20.20 -17.60
C PRO A 109 24.83 21.23 -17.62
N GLY A 110 24.49 22.49 -17.40
CA GLY A 110 25.44 23.56 -17.15
C GLY A 110 26.08 23.34 -15.79
N PRO A 111 27.38 23.69 -15.63
CA PRO A 111 28.09 23.47 -14.38
C PRO A 111 27.35 24.18 -13.25
N SER A 112 27.01 23.40 -12.23
CA SER A 112 26.52 23.83 -10.93
C SER A 112 27.41 24.96 -10.44
N LYS A 113 26.95 26.20 -10.63
CA LYS A 113 27.59 27.37 -10.05
C LYS A 113 27.37 27.24 -8.55
N GLU A 114 28.45 26.87 -7.89
CA GLU A 114 28.63 26.79 -6.46
C GLU A 114 27.80 27.87 -5.76
N ALA A 115 26.99 27.40 -4.82
CA ALA A 115 26.30 28.22 -3.85
C ALA A 115 27.34 29.01 -3.03
N SER A 116 27.73 30.19 -3.51
CA SER A 116 28.23 31.26 -2.65
C SER A 116 27.03 31.80 -1.87
N GLY A 117 27.10 31.60 -0.56
CA GLY A 117 25.98 31.72 0.34
C GLY A 117 25.50 33.13 0.67
N ASP A 118 24.38 33.16 1.37
CA ASP A 118 24.13 34.13 2.43
C ASP A 118 23.17 33.49 3.43
N ALA A 119 23.52 33.57 4.72
CA ALA A 119 22.90 32.85 5.82
C ALA A 119 21.72 33.67 6.44
N PRO A 120 21.16 33.30 7.62
CA PRO A 120 19.72 33.15 7.86
C PRO A 120 19.02 34.42 8.39
N LYS A 121 17.91 34.84 7.77
CA LYS A 121 17.06 35.93 8.29
C LYS A 121 16.03 35.42 9.31
N ARG A 122 16.48 35.32 10.56
CA ARG A 122 15.61 35.38 11.75
C ARG A 122 15.04 36.80 11.87
N ARG A 123 13.74 36.97 11.59
CA ARG A 123 12.88 38.11 11.98
C ARG A 123 11.46 37.56 11.95
N GLY A 124 10.60 37.67 12.94
CA GLY A 124 10.61 38.35 14.22
C GLY A 124 9.15 38.35 14.67
N ARG A 125 8.83 37.67 15.77
CA ARG A 125 7.59 37.93 16.50
C ARG A 125 7.92 37.99 18.00
N PRO A 126 7.60 39.10 18.68
CA PRO A 126 8.08 39.38 20.02
C PRO A 126 7.17 38.83 21.14
N ALA A 127 7.85 38.55 22.25
CA ALA A 127 7.45 38.61 23.66
C ALA A 127 6.52 37.55 24.27
N LYS A 128 7.09 36.81 25.23
CA LYS A 128 6.54 36.75 26.59
C LYS A 128 7.66 36.64 27.62
N VAL A 129 7.77 37.67 28.47
CA VAL A 129 8.69 37.72 29.61
C VAL A 129 8.00 37.09 30.84
N LYS A 130 8.84 36.39 31.62
CA LYS A 130 8.69 35.63 32.89
C LYS A 130 8.15 36.47 34.07
N PRO A 131 7.71 35.88 35.22
CA PRO A 131 8.64 35.47 36.31
C PRO A 131 8.24 34.13 37.02
N ALA A 132 9.18 33.22 37.39
CA ALA A 132 9.97 33.13 38.64
C ALA A 132 9.08 32.87 39.90
N ALA A 133 9.32 31.92 40.82
CA ALA A 133 10.53 31.24 41.29
C ALA A 133 10.17 30.02 42.21
N SER A 134 11.23 29.29 42.63
CA SER A 134 11.34 28.29 43.72
C SER A 134 10.97 26.84 43.39
N ALA A 135 11.75 25.81 43.71
CA ALA A 135 13.09 25.70 44.29
C ALA A 135 13.61 24.26 44.04
N GLU A 136 14.92 24.13 43.82
CA GLU A 136 15.75 22.92 44.07
C GLU A 136 15.72 22.53 45.58
N PRO A 137 16.35 21.42 46.07
CA PRO A 137 17.30 20.48 45.44
C PRO A 137 17.07 18.97 45.77
N ALA A 138 17.84 18.07 45.15
CA ALA A 138 18.75 17.11 45.83
C ALA A 138 18.96 15.77 45.07
N ALA A 139 20.21 15.31 45.15
CA ALA A 139 20.74 13.94 44.95
C ALA A 139 21.12 13.48 43.52
N GLU A 140 22.32 13.90 43.10
CA GLU A 140 23.53 13.09 42.83
C GLU A 140 23.48 11.63 42.31
N PRO A 141 24.56 11.17 41.64
CA PRO A 141 24.52 10.42 40.39
C PRO A 141 24.77 8.91 40.56
N SER A 142 24.36 8.12 39.56
CA SER A 142 24.86 6.76 39.41
C SER A 142 25.27 6.44 37.98
N ASP A 143 26.36 5.69 37.95
CA ASP A 143 27.30 5.35 36.90
C ASP A 143 26.73 4.40 35.83
N ALA A 144 27.58 4.05 34.86
CA ALA A 144 27.52 2.91 33.95
C ALA A 144 26.79 3.07 32.58
N THR A 145 27.58 3.57 31.63
CA THR A 145 27.68 3.09 30.22
C THR A 145 28.40 1.71 30.21
N PRO A 146 28.51 0.88 29.13
CA PRO A 146 27.76 0.58 27.89
C PRO A 146 27.41 -0.94 27.74
N ALA A 147 26.75 -1.35 26.64
CA ALA A 147 27.04 -2.56 25.82
C ALA A 147 25.77 -3.01 25.06
N ALA A 148 25.69 -2.76 23.75
CA ALA A 148 25.94 -3.72 22.67
C ALA A 148 24.70 -4.57 22.28
N PRO A 149 24.28 -4.58 21.00
CA PRO A 149 23.09 -5.30 20.54
C PRO A 149 23.37 -6.80 20.35
N PRO A 150 22.41 -7.70 20.67
CA PRO A 150 22.51 -9.09 20.28
C PRO A 150 22.23 -9.25 18.78
N VAL A 151 23.29 -9.54 18.04
CA VAL A 151 23.25 -10.22 16.74
C VAL A 151 22.91 -11.69 16.98
N MET A 152 21.74 -12.14 16.52
CA MET A 152 21.41 -13.55 16.32
C MET A 152 20.70 -13.64 14.97
N GLU A 153 20.80 -14.67 14.17
CA GLU A 153 21.81 -15.70 13.93
C GLU A 153 21.39 -16.22 12.56
N LEU A 154 22.31 -16.21 11.59
CA LEU A 154 22.09 -16.77 10.27
C LEU A 154 22.04 -18.29 10.39
N GLY A 155 20.84 -18.86 10.33
CA GLY A 155 20.66 -20.29 10.07
C GLY A 155 20.35 -20.52 8.59
N PRO A 156 21.25 -21.16 7.82
CA PRO A 156 20.86 -21.90 6.63
C PRO A 156 21.04 -23.39 6.89
N SER A 157 19.97 -24.06 7.27
CA SER A 157 19.87 -25.52 7.18
C SER A 157 18.40 -25.90 7.20
N SER A 158 17.88 -26.36 6.06
CA SER A 158 17.26 -27.68 5.94
C SER A 158 16.65 -27.89 4.56
N MET A 159 17.17 -28.93 3.91
CA MET A 159 16.40 -29.97 3.20
C MET A 159 15.76 -29.66 1.84
N THR A 160 16.48 -30.12 0.82
CA THR A 160 16.00 -31.13 -0.14
C THR A 160 14.65 -31.77 0.19
N GLY A 161 13.69 -31.54 -0.69
CA GLY A 161 12.40 -32.24 -0.76
C GLY A 161 11.95 -32.30 -2.22
N GLU A 162 12.32 -33.39 -2.86
CA GLU A 162 11.86 -33.90 -4.14
C GLU A 162 10.34 -34.11 -4.05
N GLU A 163 9.54 -33.35 -4.82
CA GLU A 163 8.10 -33.62 -4.97
C GLU A 163 7.73 -33.58 -6.46
N THR A 164 7.86 -34.77 -7.06
CA THR A 164 6.91 -35.40 -7.97
C THR A 164 5.94 -34.46 -8.69
N ALA A 165 6.27 -34.15 -9.95
CA ALA A 165 5.30 -33.64 -10.91
C ALA A 165 4.37 -34.79 -11.36
N PRO A 166 3.04 -34.69 -11.17
CA PRO A 166 2.12 -35.59 -11.83
C PRO A 166 1.96 -35.18 -13.30
N GLU A 167 2.31 -36.15 -14.15
CA GLU A 167 1.78 -36.46 -15.48
C GLU A 167 0.48 -35.70 -15.88
N PRO A 168 0.46 -34.94 -16.99
CA PRO A 168 -0.79 -34.59 -17.65
C PRO A 168 -1.25 -35.76 -18.54
N SER A 169 -1.96 -36.70 -17.94
CA SER A 169 -2.83 -37.62 -18.66
C SER A 169 -4.11 -36.89 -19.07
N GLU A 170 -4.42 -36.99 -20.37
CA GLU A 170 -5.74 -36.90 -21.01
C GLU A 170 -6.66 -35.70 -20.74
N LEU A 171 -6.94 -34.93 -21.80
CA LEU A 171 -8.33 -34.65 -22.14
C LEU A 171 -8.60 -34.91 -23.63
N PRO A 172 -9.58 -35.78 -23.96
CA PRO A 172 -10.00 -36.08 -25.31
C PRO A 172 -10.93 -35.00 -25.88
N GLY A 173 -11.15 -35.09 -27.19
CA GLY A 173 -11.70 -34.05 -28.05
C GLY A 173 -13.08 -33.49 -27.67
N VAL A 174 -13.22 -32.20 -27.96
CA VAL A 174 -14.52 -31.55 -28.15
C VAL A 174 -14.65 -31.27 -29.65
N SER A 175 -15.00 -32.31 -30.41
CA SER A 175 -15.61 -32.13 -31.73
C SER A 175 -17.12 -32.03 -31.50
N GLU A 176 -17.62 -30.81 -31.27
CA GLU A 176 -19.05 -30.56 -31.30
C GLU A 176 -19.41 -29.71 -32.52
N GLN A 177 -19.83 -30.46 -33.53
CA GLN A 177 -20.29 -30.04 -34.83
C GLN A 177 -21.73 -29.54 -34.67
N ASN A 178 -21.91 -28.24 -34.46
CA ASN A 178 -23.25 -27.64 -34.43
C ASN A 178 -23.78 -27.49 -35.87
N GLY A 179 -24.54 -28.51 -36.28
CA GLY A 179 -25.36 -28.49 -37.48
C GLY A 179 -26.47 -27.44 -37.35
N SER A 180 -26.33 -26.36 -38.11
CA SER A 180 -27.36 -25.35 -38.28
C SER A 180 -28.43 -25.90 -39.24
N ALA A 181 -29.53 -26.41 -38.69
CA ALA A 181 -30.73 -26.76 -39.44
C ALA A 181 -31.69 -25.57 -39.42
N HIS A 182 -31.80 -24.90 -40.56
CA HIS A 182 -32.80 -23.89 -40.88
C HIS A 182 -34.05 -24.60 -41.41
N PRO A 183 -35.25 -24.46 -40.82
CA PRO A 183 -36.47 -24.81 -41.53
C PRO A 183 -37.00 -23.60 -42.31
N ALA A 184 -37.51 -23.90 -43.50
CA ALA A 184 -38.37 -23.04 -44.32
C ALA A 184 -39.83 -23.51 -44.18
#